data_AF-A0A2M7AF55-F1
#
_entry.id   AF-A0A2M7AF55-F1
#
_cell.length_a   1.000
_cell.length_b   1.000
_cell.length_c   1.000
_cell.angle_alpha   90.00
_cell.angle_beta   90.00
_cell.angle_gamma   90.00
#
_symmetry.space_group_name_H-M   'P 1'
#
loop_
_entity.id
_entity.type
_entity.pdbx_description
1 polymer ?
#
loop_
_entity_poly.entity_id
_entity_poly.type
_entity_poly.pdbx_seq_one_letter_code
_entity_poly.pdbx_strand_id
1 'polypeptide(L)'
;KLRPQKPLVRKVTLKMRSSTIPNFLVGQFKLKLAPYLDMLVGLPVKFVLSQENYLREELDKQVKKAKFKRYGLSLQPNLRIREETNIDLILNSSKYEAKIEAKVSLGEEKRPSAEGRGRVGRMFTSREQVFLYSEFLANSLTLRSRLGLGRSLSPQIFLALLKDIKKKDKLSWLVWERDGWSAEYLQNLDEPDYEVSLSYRFQNFLRVELAKKKEANYWIRLVGEF
;
A
#
# COMPACT_ATOMS: atom_id res chain seq x y z
N LYS A 1 35.48 -22.00 34.09
CA LYS A 1 34.25 -22.63 33.52
C LYS A 1 33.47 -21.57 32.76
N LEU A 2 33.52 -21.56 31.43
CA LEU A 2 32.66 -20.72 30.60
C LEU A 2 31.25 -21.33 30.63
N ARG A 3 30.27 -20.64 31.22
CA ARG A 3 28.87 -21.05 31.15
C ARG A 3 28.34 -20.67 29.77
N PRO A 4 27.63 -21.56 29.04
CA PRO A 4 27.01 -21.17 27.78
C PRO A 4 26.00 -20.06 28.06
N GLN A 5 26.26 -18.86 27.52
CA GLN A 5 25.29 -17.78 27.58
C GLN A 5 24.06 -18.19 26.78
N LYS A 6 22.89 -18.04 27.37
CA LYS A 6 21.64 -18.24 26.62
C LYS A 6 21.57 -17.15 25.54
N PRO A 7 21.20 -17.49 24.29
CA PRO A 7 21.10 -16.50 23.23
C PRO A 7 20.12 -15.40 23.65
N LEU A 8 20.58 -14.15 23.57
CA LEU A 8 19.79 -12.96 23.86
C LEU A 8 19.36 -12.31 22.54
N VAL A 9 18.22 -11.64 22.55
CA VAL A 9 17.84 -10.77 21.44
C VAL A 9 18.81 -9.58 21.44
N ARG A 10 19.59 -9.44 20.37
CA ARG A 10 20.56 -8.34 20.20
C ARG A 10 20.00 -7.19 19.40
N LYS A 11 19.10 -7.50 18.47
CA LYS A 11 18.52 -6.53 17.55
C LYS A 11 17.09 -6.91 17.20
N VAL A 12 16.24 -5.90 17.10
CA VAL A 12 14.89 -6.03 16.58
C VAL A 12 14.78 -5.19 15.31
N THR A 13 14.35 -5.81 14.23
CA THR A 13 14.07 -5.11 12.97
C THR A 13 12.56 -5.12 12.74
N LEU A 14 11.96 -3.93 12.78
CA LEU A 14 10.53 -3.72 12.49
C LEU A 14 10.33 -3.30 11.03
N LYS A 15 9.57 -4.10 10.29
CA LYS A 15 9.01 -3.73 8.99
C LYS A 15 7.50 -3.64 9.11
N MET A 16 6.93 -2.60 8.51
CA MET A 16 5.48 -2.41 8.50
C MET A 16 5.04 -2.01 7.10
N ARG A 17 3.91 -2.57 6.66
CA ARG A 17 3.29 -2.26 5.36
C ARG A 17 1.77 -2.26 5.46
N SER A 18 1.13 -1.59 4.51
CA SER A 18 -0.32 -1.61 4.34
C SER A 18 -0.68 -1.66 2.87
N SER A 19 -1.80 -2.30 2.53
CA SER A 19 -2.41 -2.19 1.21
C SER A 19 -3.59 -1.20 1.17
N THR A 20 -4.02 -0.72 2.33
CA THR A 20 -5.27 0.06 2.50
C THR A 20 -5.06 1.43 3.13
N ILE A 21 -3.88 1.67 3.70
CA ILE A 21 -3.54 2.89 4.42
C ILE A 21 -2.30 3.49 3.76
N PRO A 22 -2.23 4.83 3.60
CA PRO A 22 -1.06 5.52 3.10
C PRO A 22 0.21 5.20 3.91
N ASN A 23 1.34 5.10 3.22
CA ASN A 23 2.65 4.82 3.80
C ASN A 23 3.05 5.83 4.89
N PHE A 24 2.68 7.11 4.76
CA PHE A 24 2.97 8.10 5.81
C PHE A 24 2.26 7.77 7.14
N LEU A 25 1.02 7.29 7.10
CA LEU A 25 0.30 6.85 8.31
C LEU A 25 0.91 5.57 8.87
N VAL A 26 1.28 4.62 8.00
CA VAL A 26 2.02 3.41 8.40
C VAL A 26 3.31 3.78 9.14
N GLY A 27 4.05 4.79 8.65
CA GLY A 27 5.23 5.34 9.32
C GLY A 27 4.93 5.85 10.73
N GLN A 28 3.81 6.54 10.95
CA GLN A 28 3.40 6.99 12.29
C GLN A 28 3.10 5.81 13.24
N PHE A 29 2.48 4.73 12.74
CA PHE A 29 2.28 3.51 13.54
C PHE A 29 3.61 2.84 13.87
N LYS A 30 4.53 2.77 12.90
CA LYS A 30 5.88 2.22 13.10
C LYS A 30 6.63 2.97 14.21
N LEU A 31 6.62 4.30 14.18
CA LEU A 31 7.28 5.14 15.21
C LEU A 31 6.69 4.92 16.61
N LYS A 32 5.38 4.63 16.71
CA LYS A 32 4.73 4.34 17.98
C LYS A 32 5.04 2.95 18.51
N LEU A 33 5.17 1.95 17.63
CA LEU A 33 5.41 0.56 18.04
C LEU A 33 6.88 0.24 18.26
N ALA A 34 7.81 0.94 17.60
CA ALA A 34 9.24 0.66 17.70
C ALA A 34 9.76 0.64 19.15
N PRO A 35 9.45 1.63 20.02
CA PRO A 35 9.94 1.62 21.40
C PRO A 35 9.44 0.42 22.22
N TYR A 36 8.21 -0.05 21.97
CA TYR A 36 7.66 -1.23 22.65
C TYR A 36 8.38 -2.52 22.24
N LEU A 37 8.81 -2.60 20.98
CA LEU A 37 9.52 -3.76 20.44
C LEU A 37 11.01 -3.74 20.79
N ASP A 38 11.60 -2.56 20.95
CA ASP A 38 13.00 -2.40 21.40
C ASP A 38 13.20 -2.92 22.83
N MET A 39 12.14 -2.98 23.65
CA MET A 39 12.17 -3.63 24.97
C MET A 39 12.49 -5.14 24.92
N LEU A 40 12.40 -5.78 23.75
CA LEU A 40 12.80 -7.16 23.58
C LEU A 40 14.32 -7.33 23.58
N VAL A 41 15.08 -6.28 23.25
CA VAL A 41 16.55 -6.32 23.23
C VAL A 41 17.07 -6.59 24.65
N GLY A 42 17.98 -7.55 24.76
CA GLY A 42 18.53 -8.02 26.03
C GLY A 42 17.71 -9.15 26.68
N LEU A 43 16.50 -9.46 26.18
CA LEU A 43 15.73 -10.61 26.69
C LEU A 43 16.27 -11.94 26.13
N PRO A 44 16.19 -13.04 26.90
CA PRO A 44 16.52 -14.38 26.38
C PRO A 44 15.58 -14.79 25.24
N VAL A 45 16.13 -15.26 24.12
CA VAL A 45 15.35 -15.68 22.94
C VAL A 45 14.27 -16.70 23.30
N LYS A 46 14.58 -17.68 24.14
CA LYS A 46 13.60 -18.69 24.60
C LYS A 46 12.44 -18.08 25.40
N PHE A 47 12.71 -17.02 26.18
CA PHE A 47 11.67 -16.32 26.92
C PHE A 47 10.73 -15.60 25.95
N VAL A 48 11.29 -14.85 25.00
CA VAL A 48 10.49 -14.13 23.99
C VAL A 48 9.65 -15.10 23.15
N LEU A 49 10.20 -16.24 22.75
CA LEU A 49 9.46 -17.32 22.07
C LEU A 49 8.30 -17.85 22.91
N SER A 50 8.50 -18.06 24.21
CA SER A 50 7.43 -18.53 25.11
C SER A 50 6.30 -17.51 25.27
N GLN A 51 6.57 -16.23 25.01
CA GLN A 51 5.62 -15.12 25.12
C GLN A 51 5.11 -14.65 23.75
N GLU A 52 5.30 -15.42 22.68
CA GLU A 52 4.93 -14.99 21.32
C GLU A 52 3.44 -14.64 21.22
N ASN A 53 2.55 -15.44 21.81
CA ASN A 53 1.11 -15.17 21.80
C ASN A 53 0.77 -13.87 22.53
N TYR A 54 1.37 -13.65 23.70
CA TYR A 54 1.21 -12.41 24.46
C TYR A 54 1.67 -11.19 23.65
N LEU A 55 2.81 -11.29 22.97
CA LEU A 55 3.30 -10.22 22.08
C LEU A 55 2.33 -9.92 20.93
N ARG A 56 1.75 -10.95 20.32
CA ARG A 56 0.75 -10.79 19.24
C ARG A 56 -0.50 -10.07 19.75
N GLU A 57 -1.01 -10.48 20.91
CA GLU A 57 -2.17 -9.84 21.55
C GLU A 57 -1.91 -8.39 21.93
N GLU A 58 -0.73 -8.12 22.50
CA GLU A 58 -0.38 -6.77 22.93
C GLU A 58 -0.22 -5.83 21.72
N LEU A 59 0.40 -6.29 20.65
CA LEU A 59 0.49 -5.54 19.38
C LEU A 59 -0.89 -5.22 18.80
N ASP A 60 -1.82 -6.16 18.84
CA ASP A 60 -3.20 -5.95 18.39
C ASP A 60 -3.95 -4.94 19.28
N LYS A 61 -3.77 -4.99 20.61
CA LYS A 61 -4.32 -4.00 21.54
C LYS A 61 -3.84 -2.58 21.24
N GLN A 62 -2.55 -2.40 20.90
CA GLN A 62 -2.00 -1.08 20.56
C GLN A 62 -2.72 -0.47 19.34
N VAL A 63 -3.09 -1.28 18.36
CA VAL A 63 -3.82 -0.84 17.15
C VAL A 63 -5.32 -0.65 17.43
N LYS A 64 -5.89 -1.41 18.36
CA LYS A 64 -7.32 -1.33 18.74
C LYS A 64 -7.64 -0.23 19.77
N LYS A 65 -6.66 0.54 20.25
CA LYS A 65 -6.89 1.72 21.12
C LYS A 65 -7.97 2.63 20.50
N ALA A 66 -8.84 3.19 21.34
CA ALA A 66 -10.13 3.80 20.96
C ALA A 66 -10.07 4.78 19.77
N LYS A 67 -8.96 5.52 19.61
CA LYS A 67 -8.73 6.47 18.50
C LYS A 67 -8.76 5.81 17.11
N PHE A 68 -8.48 4.51 17.00
CA PHE A 68 -8.34 3.80 15.73
C PHE A 68 -9.43 2.75 15.44
N LYS A 69 -10.21 2.36 16.46
CA LYS A 69 -11.31 1.38 16.33
C LYS A 69 -12.33 1.79 15.26
N ARG A 70 -12.58 3.10 15.11
CA ARG A 70 -13.48 3.64 14.08
C ARG A 70 -13.07 3.30 12.64
N TYR A 71 -11.78 3.12 12.40
CA TYR A 71 -11.22 2.81 11.08
C TYR A 71 -11.13 1.32 10.78
N GLY A 72 -11.55 0.43 11.69
CA GLY A 72 -11.50 -1.02 11.47
C GLY A 72 -10.09 -1.54 11.17
N LEU A 73 -9.09 -1.00 11.86
CA LEU A 73 -7.70 -1.41 11.67
C LEU A 73 -7.46 -2.78 12.28
N SER A 74 -6.67 -3.59 11.57
CA SER A 74 -6.22 -4.91 11.99
C SER A 74 -4.73 -5.02 11.74
N LEU A 75 -4.02 -5.67 12.66
CA LEU A 75 -2.59 -5.91 12.59
C LEU A 75 -2.35 -7.41 12.43
N GLN A 76 -1.61 -7.81 11.41
CA GLN A 76 -1.20 -9.20 11.22
C GLN A 76 0.31 -9.30 11.44
N PRO A 77 0.74 -9.70 12.65
CA PRO A 77 2.16 -9.85 12.95
C PRO A 77 2.72 -11.17 12.40
N ASN A 78 3.91 -11.09 11.80
CA ASN A 78 4.75 -12.23 11.48
C ASN A 78 6.07 -12.07 12.24
N LEU A 79 6.27 -12.92 13.26
CA LEU A 79 7.36 -12.82 14.21
C LEU A 79 8.41 -13.88 13.90
N ARG A 80 9.65 -13.46 13.66
CA ARG A 80 10.81 -14.34 13.50
C ARG A 80 11.79 -14.05 14.63
N ILE A 81 11.56 -14.69 15.78
CA ILE A 81 12.30 -14.44 17.02
C ILE A 81 13.61 -15.23 17.02
N ARG A 82 14.73 -14.52 17.02
CA ARG A 82 16.12 -15.03 17.06
C ARG A 82 17.01 -13.98 17.75
N GLU A 83 18.33 -14.19 17.81
CA GLU A 83 19.27 -13.14 18.25
C GLU A 83 19.07 -11.85 17.42
N GLU A 84 18.85 -12.00 16.12
CA GLU A 84 18.32 -10.96 15.23
C GLU A 84 16.84 -11.20 14.98
N THR A 85 16.00 -10.55 15.77
CA THR A 85 14.55 -10.69 15.67
C THR A 85 14.00 -9.82 14.56
N ASN A 86 13.21 -10.41 13.67
CA ASN A 86 12.50 -9.69 12.61
C ASN A 86 10.99 -9.72 12.89
N ILE A 87 10.36 -8.54 12.86
CA ILE A 87 8.94 -8.37 13.10
C ILE A 87 8.36 -7.68 11.87
N ASP A 88 7.61 -8.44 11.08
CA ASP A 88 6.89 -7.91 9.92
C ASP A 88 5.41 -7.71 10.30
N LEU A 89 4.94 -6.48 10.20
CA LEU A 89 3.56 -6.11 10.54
C LEU A 89 2.79 -5.68 9.30
N ILE A 90 1.63 -6.30 9.05
CA ILE A 90 0.69 -5.84 8.02
C ILE A 90 -0.46 -5.12 8.72
N LEU A 91 -0.57 -3.81 8.50
CA LEU A 91 -1.62 -2.97 9.06
C LEU A 91 -2.67 -2.69 7.98
N ASN A 92 -3.87 -3.25 8.09
CA ASN A 92 -4.93 -3.04 7.11
C ASN A 92 -6.24 -2.57 7.74
N SER A 93 -6.96 -1.70 7.04
CA SER A 93 -8.33 -1.32 7.37
C SER A 93 -9.32 -2.23 6.65
N SER A 94 -10.35 -2.68 7.36
CA SER A 94 -11.50 -3.38 6.78
C SER A 94 -12.62 -2.45 6.32
N LYS A 95 -12.47 -1.14 6.52
CA LYS A 95 -13.54 -0.15 6.30
C LYS A 95 -13.18 0.90 5.27
N TYR A 96 -11.91 1.28 5.19
CA TYR A 96 -11.46 2.41 4.38
C TYR A 96 -10.23 2.04 3.58
N GLU A 97 -10.10 2.65 2.42
CA GLU A 97 -8.90 2.57 1.61
C GLU A 97 -8.45 3.98 1.27
N ALA A 98 -7.17 4.28 1.46
CA ALA A 98 -6.56 5.49 0.95
C ALA A 98 -5.19 5.16 0.35
N LYS A 99 -4.96 5.63 -0.88
CA LYS A 99 -3.70 5.51 -1.61
C LYS A 99 -3.37 6.84 -2.26
N ILE A 100 -2.11 7.23 -2.21
CA ILE A 100 -1.58 8.40 -2.89
C ILE A 100 -0.36 7.96 -3.68
N GLU A 101 -0.32 8.32 -4.95
CA GLU A 101 0.79 8.05 -5.85
C GLU A 101 1.26 9.34 -6.52
N ALA A 102 2.57 9.47 -6.71
CA ALA A 102 3.15 10.49 -7.59
C ALA A 102 3.90 9.78 -8.72
N LYS A 103 3.60 10.13 -9.96
CA LYS A 103 4.20 9.57 -11.16
C LYS A 103 5.04 10.62 -11.87
N VAL A 104 6.25 10.27 -12.28
CA VAL A 104 7.16 11.13 -13.04
C VAL A 104 7.59 10.39 -14.30
N SER A 105 7.25 10.94 -15.46
CA SER A 105 7.57 10.35 -16.77
C SER A 105 9.01 10.69 -17.17
N LEU A 106 9.77 9.71 -17.68
CA LEU A 106 11.14 9.89 -18.15
C LEU A 106 11.18 9.88 -19.69
N GLY A 107 11.88 10.85 -20.29
CA GLY A 107 12.31 10.78 -21.69
C GLY A 107 11.30 11.20 -22.77
N GLU A 108 10.19 11.87 -22.44
CA GLU A 108 9.25 12.34 -23.47
C GLU A 108 8.65 13.73 -23.16
N GLU A 109 9.06 14.75 -23.92
CA GLU A 109 8.69 16.16 -23.73
C GLU A 109 7.18 16.44 -23.88
N LYS A 110 6.45 15.59 -24.61
CA LYS A 110 5.02 15.76 -24.88
C LYS A 110 4.10 15.22 -23.79
N ARG A 111 4.63 14.63 -22.71
CA ARG A 111 3.83 14.01 -21.63
C ARG A 111 3.85 14.84 -20.34
N PRO A 112 2.85 14.66 -19.45
CA PRO A 112 2.92 15.18 -18.10
C PRO A 112 4.24 14.76 -17.45
N SER A 113 5.08 15.74 -17.16
CA SER A 113 6.35 15.52 -16.48
C SER A 113 6.09 14.91 -15.10
N ALA A 114 5.01 15.36 -14.46
CA ALA A 114 4.51 14.84 -13.20
C ALA A 114 2.98 14.69 -13.19
N GLU A 115 2.50 13.62 -12.55
CA GLU A 115 1.09 13.32 -12.31
C GLU A 115 0.92 12.85 -10.86
N GLY A 116 -0.09 13.36 -10.15
CA GLY A 116 -0.50 12.85 -8.84
C GLY A 116 -1.77 12.03 -8.97
N ARG A 117 -1.85 10.87 -8.31
CA ARG A 117 -3.08 10.07 -8.19
C ARG A 117 -3.45 9.91 -6.73
N GLY A 118 -4.71 10.14 -6.42
CA GLY A 118 -5.29 9.90 -5.10
C GLY A 118 -6.49 8.99 -5.22
N ARG A 119 -6.57 7.96 -4.38
CA ARG A 119 -7.75 7.12 -4.24
C ARG A 119 -8.14 7.08 -2.78
N VAL A 120 -9.37 7.46 -2.47
CA VAL A 120 -9.92 7.38 -1.11
C VAL A 120 -11.32 6.81 -1.16
N GLY A 121 -11.58 5.77 -0.37
CA GLY A 121 -12.81 5.01 -0.46
C GLY A 121 -13.22 4.32 0.81
N ARG A 122 -14.42 3.76 0.75
CA ARG A 122 -15.03 2.96 1.80
C ARG A 122 -15.38 1.60 1.24
N MET A 123 -15.01 0.57 1.99
CA MET A 123 -15.37 -0.82 1.73
C MET A 123 -16.76 -1.09 2.33
N PHE A 124 -17.64 -1.72 1.56
CA PHE A 124 -18.94 -2.20 2.05
C PHE A 124 -18.91 -3.69 2.34
N THR A 125 -18.12 -4.42 1.54
CA THR A 125 -17.83 -5.83 1.74
C THR A 125 -16.31 -6.03 1.74
N SER A 126 -15.84 -7.26 1.98
CA SER A 126 -14.41 -7.57 1.89
C SER A 126 -13.85 -7.50 0.46
N ARG A 127 -14.72 -7.33 -0.55
CA ARG A 127 -14.34 -7.29 -1.97
C ARG A 127 -14.80 -6.03 -2.68
N GLU A 128 -15.83 -5.34 -2.20
CA GLU A 128 -16.46 -4.23 -2.92
C GLU A 128 -16.27 -2.89 -2.19
N GLN A 129 -16.01 -1.85 -2.98
CA GLN A 129 -15.78 -0.51 -2.47
C GLN A 129 -16.32 0.58 -3.40
N VAL A 130 -16.72 1.70 -2.80
CA VAL A 130 -16.94 2.99 -3.48
C VAL A 130 -15.77 3.87 -3.11
N PHE A 131 -15.22 4.56 -4.09
CA PHE A 131 -14.08 5.44 -3.86
C PHE A 131 -14.16 6.68 -4.73
N LEU A 132 -13.53 7.74 -4.25
CA LEU A 132 -13.16 8.90 -5.03
C LEU A 132 -11.76 8.67 -5.58
N TYR A 133 -11.61 8.82 -6.89
CA TYR A 133 -10.34 8.77 -7.60
C TYR A 133 -10.05 10.15 -8.16
N SER A 134 -8.89 10.71 -7.84
CA SER A 134 -8.46 12.03 -8.30
C SER A 134 -7.11 11.95 -8.99
N GLU A 135 -7.01 12.57 -10.15
CA GLU A 135 -5.78 12.69 -10.93
C GLU A 135 -5.44 14.16 -11.08
N PHE A 136 -4.23 14.51 -10.70
CA PHE A 136 -3.67 15.84 -10.86
C PHE A 136 -2.58 15.80 -11.93
N LEU A 137 -2.78 16.54 -13.03
CA LEU A 137 -1.79 16.67 -14.09
C LEU A 137 -1.02 17.98 -13.87
N ALA A 138 0.27 17.89 -13.54
CA ALA A 138 1.07 19.07 -13.19
C ALA A 138 1.21 20.05 -14.36
N ASN A 139 1.44 19.53 -15.58
CA ASN A 139 1.66 20.38 -16.77
C ASN A 139 0.46 21.28 -17.10
N SER A 140 -0.76 20.81 -16.89
CA SER A 140 -1.99 21.56 -17.21
C SER A 140 -2.71 22.08 -15.96
N LEU A 141 -2.11 21.91 -14.78
CA LEU A 141 -2.69 22.20 -13.46
C LEU A 141 -4.13 21.71 -13.31
N THR A 142 -4.43 20.56 -13.94
CA THR A 142 -5.80 20.05 -14.03
C THR A 142 -6.02 18.96 -13.01
N LEU A 143 -7.01 19.15 -12.14
CA LEU A 143 -7.52 18.12 -11.24
C LEU A 143 -8.78 17.50 -11.84
N ARG A 144 -8.73 16.21 -12.13
CA ARG A 144 -9.88 15.39 -12.56
C ARG A 144 -10.27 14.47 -11.42
N SER A 145 -11.55 14.45 -11.08
CA SER A 145 -12.08 13.61 -10.01
C SER A 145 -13.19 12.74 -10.55
N ARG A 146 -13.13 11.45 -10.22
CA ARG A 146 -14.07 10.42 -10.67
C ARG A 146 -14.59 9.65 -9.48
N LEU A 147 -15.86 9.30 -9.52
CA LEU A 147 -16.46 8.38 -8.57
C LEU A 147 -16.29 6.95 -9.10
N GLY A 148 -15.78 6.06 -8.27
CA GLY A 148 -15.45 4.69 -8.60
C GLY A 148 -16.29 3.67 -7.85
N LEU A 149 -16.70 2.62 -8.55
CA LEU A 149 -17.21 1.37 -7.98
C LEU A 149 -16.19 0.27 -8.29
N GLY A 150 -15.61 -0.31 -7.26
CA GLY A 150 -14.55 -1.29 -7.37
C GLY A 150 -14.91 -2.63 -6.75
N ARG A 151 -14.38 -3.71 -7.33
CA ARG A 151 -14.51 -5.07 -6.83
C ARG A 151 -13.22 -5.87 -7.03
N SER A 152 -12.73 -6.48 -5.94
CA SER A 152 -11.66 -7.47 -5.98
C SER A 152 -12.24 -8.83 -6.37
N LEU A 153 -11.80 -9.36 -7.51
CA LEU A 153 -12.21 -10.69 -8.00
C LEU A 153 -11.39 -11.79 -7.33
N SER A 154 -10.11 -11.52 -7.11
CA SER A 154 -9.18 -12.34 -6.35
C SER A 154 -8.26 -11.43 -5.51
N PRO A 155 -7.40 -11.97 -4.63
CA PRO A 155 -6.40 -11.17 -3.93
C PRO A 155 -5.43 -10.43 -4.87
N GLN A 156 -5.31 -10.87 -6.13
CA GLN A 156 -4.42 -10.29 -7.12
C GLN A 156 -5.14 -9.40 -8.14
N ILE A 157 -6.45 -9.52 -8.30
CA ILE A 157 -7.20 -8.86 -9.38
C ILE A 157 -8.25 -7.91 -8.81
N PHE A 158 -8.18 -6.65 -9.19
CA PHE A 158 -9.13 -5.60 -8.87
C PHE A 158 -9.71 -5.00 -10.15
N LEU A 159 -11.03 -4.87 -10.21
CA LEU A 159 -11.75 -4.24 -11.31
C LEU A 159 -12.53 -3.04 -10.78
N ALA A 160 -12.58 -1.95 -11.52
CA ALA A 160 -13.41 -0.81 -11.18
C ALA A 160 -14.04 -0.14 -12.41
N LEU A 161 -15.19 0.47 -12.18
CA LEU A 161 -15.82 1.42 -13.10
C LEU A 161 -15.75 2.81 -12.48
N LEU A 162 -15.25 3.76 -13.25
CA LEU A 162 -15.06 5.14 -12.85
C LEU A 162 -15.98 6.02 -13.69
N LYS A 163 -16.65 6.97 -13.06
CA LYS A 163 -17.45 8.00 -13.74
C LYS A 163 -16.91 9.37 -13.36
N ASP A 164 -16.60 10.20 -14.34
CA ASP A 164 -16.17 11.58 -14.08
C ASP A 164 -17.29 12.37 -13.38
N ILE A 165 -16.89 13.21 -12.42
CA ILE A 165 -17.84 14.03 -11.64
C ILE A 165 -18.27 15.26 -12.43
N LYS A 166 -17.38 15.81 -13.26
CA LYS A 166 -17.62 17.03 -14.06
C LYS A 166 -18.03 16.68 -15.49
N LYS A 167 -17.37 15.69 -16.09
CA LYS A 167 -17.67 15.18 -17.43
C LYS A 167 -18.58 13.95 -17.35
N LYS A 168 -19.09 13.51 -18.50
CA LYS A 168 -19.91 12.29 -18.57
C LYS A 168 -19.10 11.03 -18.88
N ASP A 169 -17.79 11.18 -19.10
CA ASP A 169 -16.89 10.11 -19.50
C ASP A 169 -16.79 9.03 -18.42
N LYS A 170 -16.75 7.77 -18.86
CA LYS A 170 -16.62 6.59 -18.01
C LYS A 170 -15.35 5.85 -18.36
N LEU A 171 -14.67 5.34 -17.34
CA LEU A 171 -13.50 4.49 -17.51
C LEU A 171 -13.74 3.13 -16.87
N SER A 172 -13.21 2.08 -17.49
CA SER A 172 -12.97 0.81 -16.82
C SER A 172 -11.50 0.73 -16.40
N TRP A 173 -11.26 0.20 -15.21
CA TRP A 173 -9.91 0.06 -14.65
C TRP A 173 -9.72 -1.35 -14.12
N LEU A 174 -8.77 -2.07 -14.69
CA LEU A 174 -8.35 -3.39 -14.25
C LEU A 174 -6.93 -3.30 -13.70
N VAL A 175 -6.71 -3.87 -12.52
CA VAL A 175 -5.41 -3.95 -11.87
C VAL A 175 -5.14 -5.40 -11.51
N TRP A 176 -3.95 -5.86 -11.87
CA TRP A 176 -3.39 -7.13 -11.42
C TRP A 176 -2.12 -6.85 -10.61
N GLU A 177 -1.96 -7.48 -9.45
CA GLU A 177 -0.75 -7.36 -8.61
C GLU A 177 -0.32 -8.72 -8.06
N ARG A 178 0.97 -9.05 -8.22
CA ARG A 178 1.58 -10.27 -7.66
C ARG A 178 3.09 -10.15 -7.53
N ASP A 179 3.65 -10.55 -6.38
CA ASP A 179 5.09 -10.72 -6.17
C ASP A 179 5.94 -9.49 -6.58
N GLY A 180 5.41 -8.28 -6.33
CA GLY A 180 6.06 -7.01 -6.67
C GLY A 180 5.77 -6.50 -8.09
N TRP A 181 5.19 -7.33 -8.96
CA TRP A 181 4.68 -6.94 -10.26
C TRP A 181 3.28 -6.37 -10.16
N SER A 182 2.99 -5.38 -11.00
CA SER A 182 1.63 -4.88 -11.20
C SER A 182 1.39 -4.58 -12.67
N ALA A 183 0.20 -4.91 -13.17
CA ALA A 183 -0.27 -4.50 -14.47
C ALA A 183 -1.57 -3.72 -14.31
N GLU A 184 -1.66 -2.54 -14.93
CA GLU A 184 -2.88 -1.74 -14.93
C GLU A 184 -3.35 -1.57 -16.38
N TYR A 185 -4.65 -1.77 -16.60
CA TYR A 185 -5.34 -1.46 -17.86
C TYR A 185 -6.47 -0.49 -17.57
N LEU A 186 -6.39 0.69 -18.15
CA LEU A 186 -7.39 1.75 -18.04
C LEU A 186 -7.96 2.01 -19.43
N GLN A 187 -9.26 1.89 -19.59
CA GLN A 187 -9.92 2.08 -20.88
C GLN A 187 -11.05 3.10 -20.74
N ASN A 188 -11.13 4.02 -21.69
CA ASN A 188 -12.30 4.87 -21.87
C ASN A 188 -13.43 4.05 -22.51
N LEU A 189 -14.62 4.13 -21.94
CA LEU A 189 -15.79 3.39 -22.41
C LEU A 189 -16.61 4.17 -23.44
N ASP A 190 -16.44 5.49 -23.50
CA ASP A 190 -17.15 6.37 -24.43
C ASP A 190 -16.30 6.69 -25.68
N GLU A 191 -14.97 6.60 -25.56
CA GLU A 191 -14.02 6.80 -26.66
C GLU A 191 -13.07 5.60 -26.78
N PRO A 192 -12.57 5.26 -27.99
CA PRO A 192 -11.65 4.15 -28.17
C PRO A 192 -10.23 4.54 -27.74
N ASP A 193 -10.04 4.94 -26.48
CA ASP A 193 -8.74 5.27 -25.86
C ASP A 193 -8.45 4.33 -24.69
N TYR A 194 -7.19 3.93 -24.53
CA TYR A 194 -6.75 3.06 -23.45
C TYR A 194 -5.28 3.29 -23.09
N GLU A 195 -4.95 2.97 -21.83
CA GLU A 195 -3.61 2.94 -21.28
C GLU A 195 -3.35 1.57 -20.66
N VAL A 196 -2.28 0.90 -21.08
CA VAL A 196 -1.75 -0.32 -20.46
C VAL A 196 -0.45 0.04 -19.78
N SER A 197 -0.22 -0.48 -18.58
CA SER A 197 1.04 -0.33 -17.87
C SER A 197 1.46 -1.60 -17.17
N LEU A 198 2.77 -1.80 -17.07
CA LEU A 198 3.42 -2.87 -16.33
C LEU A 198 4.48 -2.25 -15.42
N SER A 199 4.41 -2.53 -14.13
CA SER A 199 5.39 -2.04 -13.15
C SER A 199 6.01 -3.16 -12.33
N TYR A 200 7.19 -2.85 -11.80
CA TYR A 200 7.88 -3.65 -10.80
C TYR A 200 8.28 -2.77 -9.60
N ARG A 201 7.97 -3.24 -8.39
CA ARG A 201 8.26 -2.57 -7.13
C ARG A 201 9.65 -2.98 -6.61
N PHE A 202 10.57 -2.02 -6.53
CA PHE A 202 11.94 -2.26 -6.04
C PHE A 202 12.06 -2.02 -4.53
N GLN A 203 11.33 -1.03 -4.00
CA GLN A 203 11.25 -0.71 -2.57
C GLN A 203 9.79 -0.51 -2.15
N ASN A 204 9.52 -0.46 -0.84
CA ASN A 204 8.15 -0.35 -0.31
C ASN A 204 7.36 0.89 -0.79
N PHE A 205 8.02 1.87 -1.41
CA PHE A 205 7.43 3.13 -1.83
C PHE A 205 7.76 3.51 -3.29
N LEU A 206 8.51 2.69 -4.04
CA LEU A 206 8.97 3.06 -5.39
C LEU A 206 8.84 1.89 -6.37
N ARG A 207 8.20 2.16 -7.51
CA ARG A 207 8.07 1.24 -8.66
C ARG A 207 8.49 1.93 -9.96
N VAL A 208 9.09 1.16 -10.86
CA VAL A 208 9.31 1.58 -12.26
C VAL A 208 8.17 1.00 -13.07
N GLU A 209 7.59 1.81 -13.94
CA GLU A 209 6.44 1.44 -14.75
C GLU A 209 6.72 1.70 -16.23
N LEU A 210 6.51 0.69 -17.06
CA LEU A 210 6.47 0.78 -18.51
C LEU A 210 5.01 0.94 -18.94
N ALA A 211 4.68 2.05 -19.58
CA ALA A 211 3.32 2.37 -19.99
C ALA A 211 3.20 2.54 -21.51
N LYS A 212 2.00 2.30 -22.03
CA LYS A 212 1.63 2.48 -23.43
C LYS A 212 0.20 3.01 -23.51
N LYS A 213 -0.02 3.98 -24.39
CA LYS A 213 -1.35 4.44 -24.83
C LYS A 213 -1.58 4.03 -26.27
N LYS A 214 -2.84 3.95 -26.68
CA LYS A 214 -3.24 3.47 -28.01
C LYS A 214 -2.40 4.03 -29.17
N GLU A 215 -2.18 5.35 -29.21
CA GLU A 215 -1.48 6.03 -30.31
C GLU A 215 -0.06 6.48 -29.94
N ALA A 216 0.47 6.00 -28.81
CA ALA A 216 1.72 6.49 -28.26
C ALA A 216 2.78 5.38 -28.18
N ASN A 217 4.05 5.77 -28.35
CA ASN A 217 5.17 4.90 -28.05
C ASN A 217 5.21 4.54 -26.57
N TYR A 218 5.85 3.42 -26.26
CA TYR A 218 6.11 3.00 -24.89
C TYR A 218 6.95 4.05 -24.16
N TRP A 219 6.69 4.25 -22.88
CA TRP A 219 7.50 5.10 -22.03
C TRP A 219 7.68 4.54 -20.64
N ILE A 220 8.70 5.05 -19.97
CA ILE A 220 9.04 4.68 -18.61
C ILE A 220 8.62 5.82 -17.69
N ARG A 221 8.00 5.48 -16.58
CA ARG A 221 7.74 6.41 -15.48
C ARG A 221 8.15 5.82 -14.14
N LEU A 222 8.60 6.68 -13.24
CA LEU A 222 8.81 6.35 -11.83
C LEU A 222 7.53 6.66 -11.07
N VAL A 223 7.11 5.75 -10.20
CA VAL A 223 5.92 5.95 -9.36
C VAL A 223 6.30 5.78 -7.89
N GLY A 224 6.06 6.83 -7.12
CA GLY A 224 6.18 6.85 -5.67
C GLY A 224 4.83 6.60 -4.99
N GLU A 225 4.77 5.71 -4.02
CA GLU A 225 3.57 5.39 -3.21
C GLU A 225 3.71 6.00 -1.80
N PHE A 226 2.74 6.83 -1.39
CA PHE A 226 2.78 7.63 -0.15
C PHE A 226 1.66 7.31 0.83
#